data_AF-A0A399RKN3-F1
#
_entry.id   AF-A0A399RKN3-F1
#
_cell.length_a   1.000
_cell.length_b   1.000
_cell.length_c   1.000
_cell.angle_alpha   90.00
_cell.angle_beta   90.00
_cell.angle_gamma   90.00
#
_symmetry.space_group_name_H-M   'P 1'
#
loop_
_entity.id
_entity.type
_entity.pdbx_description
1 polymer ?
#
loop_
_entity_poly.entity_id
_entity_poly.type
_entity_poly.pdbx_seq_one_letter_code
_entity_poly.pdbx_strand_id
1 'polypeptide(L)'
;MANDEGAASTADRLWREAMHLFSNFRGMRPRRSWASGLSVGTGPKRLERLTGSKGAAQLMPKLKKLSDRELVIFRTYARINLEQAEAAMRLSLIANITIPVGFLVILNQFFPGTVQALFDYAGVEAMLGGIAAAAVILLLLIWYSYAGVFQARDISHLAAIAAARRGASASDDEGHGNGDEAGPLEAVEPLL
;
A
#
# COMPACT_ATOMS: atom_id res chain seq x y z
N MET A 1 -39.38 -16.32 -2.80
CA MET A 1 -38.31 -15.30 -2.71
C MET A 1 -37.01 -16.02 -2.97
N ALA A 2 -36.43 -15.82 -4.15
CA ALA A 2 -35.23 -16.52 -4.59
C ALA A 2 -33.99 -15.83 -3.99
N ASN A 3 -33.07 -16.63 -3.44
CA ASN A 3 -31.77 -16.19 -2.97
C ASN A 3 -30.90 -15.78 -4.17
N ASP A 4 -30.75 -14.48 -4.42
CA ASP A 4 -29.72 -13.90 -5.31
C ASP A 4 -28.36 -13.78 -4.57
N GLU A 5 -27.96 -14.84 -3.86
CA GLU A 5 -26.59 -15.01 -3.37
C GLU A 5 -25.79 -15.73 -4.45
N GLY A 6 -25.04 -15.00 -5.30
CA GLY A 6 -24.04 -15.69 -6.13
C GLY A 6 -23.43 -14.96 -7.32
N ALA A 7 -24.01 -13.86 -7.80
CA ALA A 7 -23.38 -13.10 -8.89
C ALA A 7 -22.39 -12.07 -8.30
N ALA A 8 -21.10 -12.39 -8.31
CA ALA A 8 -20.06 -11.43 -7.93
C ALA A 8 -20.23 -10.12 -8.74
N SER A 9 -20.28 -8.98 -8.05
CA SER A 9 -20.49 -7.68 -8.68
C SER A 9 -19.38 -7.37 -9.70
N THR A 10 -19.63 -6.40 -10.56
CA THR A 10 -18.62 -5.98 -11.55
C THR A 10 -17.40 -5.38 -10.86
N ALA A 11 -17.61 -4.67 -9.75
CA ALA A 11 -16.61 -4.18 -8.84
C ALA A 11 -15.81 -5.32 -8.19
N ASP A 12 -16.44 -6.41 -7.75
CA ASP A 12 -15.74 -7.58 -7.15
C ASP A 12 -14.82 -8.27 -8.16
N ARG A 13 -15.27 -8.41 -9.41
CA ARG A 13 -14.47 -9.00 -10.49
C ARG A 13 -13.29 -8.09 -10.83
N LEU A 14 -13.53 -6.79 -10.96
CA LEU A 14 -12.48 -5.82 -11.24
C LEU A 14 -11.49 -5.70 -10.07
N TRP A 15 -11.95 -5.82 -8.82
CA TRP A 15 -11.12 -5.80 -7.63
C TRP A 15 -10.12 -6.96 -7.63
N ARG A 16 -10.59 -8.19 -7.88
CA ARG A 16 -9.71 -9.36 -8.00
C ARG A 16 -8.68 -9.17 -9.11
N GLU A 17 -9.10 -8.66 -10.26
CA GLU A 17 -8.20 -8.37 -11.36
C GLU A 17 -7.15 -7.31 -10.99
N ALA A 18 -7.56 -6.23 -10.31
CA ALA A 18 -6.67 -5.18 -9.84
C ALA A 18 -5.61 -5.74 -8.87
N MET A 19 -6.00 -6.63 -7.96
CA MET A 19 -5.05 -7.28 -7.03
C MET A 19 -4.03 -8.18 -7.74
N HIS A 20 -4.41 -8.87 -8.83
CA HIS A 20 -3.45 -9.62 -9.64
C HIS A 20 -2.50 -8.71 -10.42
N LEU A 21 -3.01 -7.57 -10.88
CA LEU A 21 -2.30 -6.62 -11.72
C LEU A 21 -1.23 -5.85 -10.93
N PHE A 22 -1.57 -5.50 -9.68
CA PHE A 22 -0.73 -4.86 -8.68
C PHE A 22 -0.25 -5.89 -7.64
N SER A 23 0.43 -6.96 -8.08
CA SER A 23 0.97 -7.98 -7.15
C SER A 23 2.28 -7.54 -6.50
N ASN A 24 2.50 -7.91 -5.23
CA ASN A 24 3.68 -7.54 -4.43
C ASN A 24 5.02 -7.73 -5.17
N PHE A 25 5.15 -8.81 -5.95
CA PHE A 25 6.34 -9.11 -6.77
C PHE A 25 6.68 -8.06 -7.84
N ARG A 26 5.68 -7.38 -8.42
CA ARG A 26 5.92 -6.31 -9.39
C ARG A 26 6.39 -5.00 -8.72
N GLY A 27 6.05 -4.79 -7.45
CA GLY A 27 6.50 -3.65 -6.64
C GLY A 27 7.96 -3.77 -6.19
N MET A 28 8.49 -5.00 -6.12
CA MET A 28 9.86 -5.29 -5.66
C MET A 28 10.95 -5.11 -6.73
N ARG A 29 10.63 -4.64 -7.94
CA ARG A 29 11.65 -4.48 -9.00
C ARG A 29 12.61 -3.33 -8.67
N PRO A 30 13.95 -3.54 -8.74
CA PRO A 30 14.94 -2.49 -8.60
C PRO A 30 14.65 -1.34 -9.56
N ARG A 31 14.56 -0.12 -9.04
CA ARG A 31 14.40 1.10 -9.83
C ARG A 31 15.60 2.00 -9.64
N ARG A 32 16.05 2.66 -10.71
CA ARG A 32 17.17 3.62 -10.68
C ARG A 32 17.01 4.72 -9.63
N SER A 33 15.78 5.04 -9.23
CA SER A 33 15.49 6.02 -8.18
C SER A 33 15.76 5.53 -6.76
N TRP A 34 16.03 4.24 -6.53
CA TRP A 34 16.38 3.70 -5.21
C TRP A 34 17.66 4.33 -4.65
N ALA A 35 18.62 4.69 -5.51
CA ALA A 35 19.87 5.31 -5.10
C ALA A 35 19.74 6.80 -4.72
N SER A 36 18.60 7.45 -5.03
CA SER A 36 18.50 8.91 -4.91
C SER A 36 18.14 9.41 -3.49
N GLY A 37 17.78 8.53 -2.55
CA GLY A 37 17.45 8.88 -1.14
C GLY A 37 16.25 9.81 -0.94
N LEU A 38 15.87 10.56 -1.97
CA LEU A 38 14.67 11.36 -2.05
C LEU A 38 13.49 10.42 -2.15
N SER A 39 12.51 10.65 -1.28
CA SER A 39 11.19 10.04 -1.36
C SER A 39 10.74 10.01 -2.82
N VAL A 40 10.85 8.83 -3.44
CA VAL A 40 10.41 8.57 -4.81
C VAL A 40 8.87 8.68 -4.91
N GLY A 41 8.21 9.06 -3.82
CA GLY A 41 6.77 9.16 -3.65
C GLY A 41 6.30 10.53 -3.17
N THR A 42 7.10 11.60 -3.22
CA THR A 42 6.62 12.96 -2.92
C THR A 42 6.82 13.91 -4.11
N GLY A 43 5.85 14.79 -4.32
CA GLY A 43 5.88 15.83 -5.36
C GLY A 43 5.13 15.49 -6.67
N PRO A 44 5.12 16.42 -7.64
CA PRO A 44 4.31 16.34 -8.86
C PRO A 44 4.64 15.12 -9.74
N LYS A 45 5.90 14.68 -9.73
CA LYS A 45 6.36 13.48 -10.46
C LYS A 45 5.68 12.18 -9.97
N ARG A 46 5.14 12.17 -8.75
CA ARG A 46 4.41 11.01 -8.23
C ARG A 46 3.12 10.77 -9.01
N LEU A 47 2.35 11.83 -9.25
CA LEU A 47 1.09 11.74 -9.97
C LEU A 47 1.34 11.29 -11.41
N GLU A 48 2.30 11.91 -12.08
CA GLU A 48 2.72 11.55 -13.45
C GLU A 48 3.15 10.07 -13.54
N ARG A 49 3.93 9.59 -12.57
CA ARG A 49 4.34 8.19 -12.49
C ARG A 49 3.17 7.25 -12.21
N LEU A 50 2.26 7.64 -11.34
CA LEU A 50 1.08 6.85 -10.99
C LEU A 50 0.21 6.67 -12.24
N THR A 51 -0.15 7.77 -12.91
CA THR A 51 -1.00 7.76 -14.10
C THR A 51 -0.30 7.16 -15.32
N GLY A 52 1.02 7.30 -15.44
CA GLY A 52 1.84 6.72 -16.50
C GLY A 52 2.25 5.26 -16.28
N SER A 53 1.86 4.65 -15.15
CA SER A 53 2.22 3.25 -14.87
C SER A 53 1.45 2.27 -15.76
N LYS A 54 2.07 1.14 -16.12
CA LYS A 54 1.38 0.04 -16.83
C LYS A 54 0.14 -0.44 -16.07
N GLY A 55 0.19 -0.37 -14.74
CA GLY A 55 -0.94 -0.72 -13.89
C GLY A 55 -2.12 0.23 -14.08
N ALA A 56 -1.86 1.55 -14.05
CA ALA A 56 -2.86 2.56 -14.32
C ALA A 56 -3.42 2.49 -15.75
N ALA A 57 -2.57 2.23 -16.75
CA ALA A 57 -3.00 2.10 -18.14
C ALA A 57 -4.03 0.96 -18.34
N GLN A 58 -3.93 -0.12 -17.55
CA GLN A 58 -4.85 -1.24 -17.61
C GLN A 58 -6.08 -1.07 -16.70
N LEU A 59 -5.91 -0.45 -15.53
CA LEU A 59 -6.98 -0.29 -14.53
C LEU A 59 -7.91 0.90 -14.84
N MET A 60 -7.35 2.03 -15.25
CA MET A 60 -8.10 3.29 -15.44
C MET A 60 -9.23 3.19 -16.49
N PRO A 61 -9.04 2.54 -17.67
CA PRO A 61 -10.14 2.37 -18.63
C PRO A 61 -11.28 1.50 -18.10
N LYS A 62 -10.98 0.56 -17.20
CA LYS A 62 -11.98 -0.33 -16.59
C LYS A 62 -12.76 0.39 -15.49
N LEU A 63 -12.07 1.17 -14.66
CA LEU A 63 -12.71 2.04 -13.67
C LEU A 63 -13.69 3.01 -14.32
N LYS A 64 -13.34 3.59 -15.48
CA LYS A 64 -14.21 4.48 -16.24
C LYS A 64 -15.50 3.81 -16.75
N LYS A 65 -15.52 2.49 -16.92
CA LYS A 65 -16.66 1.73 -17.43
C LYS A 65 -17.63 1.26 -16.32
N LEU A 66 -17.27 1.39 -15.05
CA LEU A 66 -18.14 1.01 -13.93
C LEU A 66 -19.36 1.93 -13.84
N SER A 67 -20.49 1.48 -13.29
CA SER A 67 -21.53 2.42 -12.85
C SER A 67 -21.05 3.20 -11.61
N ASP A 68 -21.72 4.29 -11.24
CA ASP A 68 -21.30 5.10 -10.08
C ASP A 68 -21.38 4.31 -8.77
N ARG A 69 -22.43 3.49 -8.62
CA ARG A 69 -22.56 2.57 -7.49
C ARG A 69 -21.39 1.60 -7.40
N GLU A 70 -21.00 0.99 -8.53
CA GLU A 70 -19.88 0.04 -8.58
C GLU A 70 -18.53 0.72 -8.34
N LEU A 71 -18.36 1.97 -8.77
CA LEU A 71 -17.16 2.75 -8.50
C LEU A 71 -17.02 3.10 -7.01
N VAL A 72 -18.13 3.41 -6.33
CA VAL A 72 -18.16 3.63 -4.87
C VAL A 72 -17.77 2.34 -4.11
N ILE A 73 -18.31 1.20 -4.53
CA ILE A 73 -17.95 -0.11 -3.95
C ILE A 73 -16.46 -0.38 -4.15
N PHE A 74 -15.93 -0.23 -5.38
CA PHE A 74 -14.52 -0.43 -5.66
C PHE A 74 -13.62 0.50 -4.83
N ARG A 75 -13.99 1.77 -4.70
CA ARG A 75 -13.24 2.74 -3.88
C ARG A 75 -13.23 2.34 -2.40
N THR A 76 -14.33 1.78 -1.90
CA THR A 76 -14.43 1.28 -0.53
C THR A 76 -13.48 0.09 -0.32
N TYR A 77 -13.44 -0.87 -1.24
CA TYR A 77 -12.46 -1.96 -1.18
C TYR A 77 -11.01 -1.48 -1.22
N ALA A 78 -10.71 -0.52 -2.10
CA ALA A 78 -9.37 0.05 -2.19
C ALA A 78 -8.94 0.76 -0.89
N ARG A 79 -9.87 1.45 -0.22
CA ARG A 79 -9.62 2.09 1.08
C ARG A 79 -9.39 1.05 2.18
N ILE A 80 -10.27 0.06 2.32
CA ILE A 80 -10.14 -1.00 3.34
C ILE A 80 -8.81 -1.74 3.15
N ASN A 81 -8.46 -2.07 1.91
CA ASN A 81 -7.19 -2.74 1.62
C ASN A 81 -5.96 -1.90 1.98
N LEU A 82 -6.02 -0.58 1.78
CA LEU A 82 -4.95 0.33 2.20
C LEU A 82 -4.81 0.35 3.73
N GLU A 83 -5.92 0.49 4.45
CA GLU A 83 -5.92 0.48 5.92
C GLU A 83 -5.39 -0.86 6.46
N GLN A 84 -5.81 -1.99 5.87
CA GLN A 84 -5.30 -3.32 6.20
C GLN A 84 -3.80 -3.47 5.88
N ALA A 85 -3.33 -2.97 4.73
CA ALA A 85 -1.92 -3.05 4.37
C ALA A 85 -1.05 -2.20 5.31
N GLU A 86 -1.51 -1.00 5.70
CA GLU A 86 -0.80 -0.15 6.65
C GLU A 86 -0.77 -0.75 8.06
N ALA A 87 -1.89 -1.30 8.53
CA ALA A 87 -1.96 -2.02 9.80
C ALA A 87 -1.05 -3.26 9.79
N ALA A 88 -1.09 -4.05 8.72
CA ALA A 88 -0.24 -5.23 8.55
C ALA A 88 1.25 -4.86 8.52
N MET A 89 1.63 -3.77 7.85
CA MET A 89 3.00 -3.27 7.85
C MET A 89 3.46 -2.88 9.26
N ARG A 90 2.63 -2.15 10.02
CA ARG A 90 2.94 -1.76 11.41
C ARG A 90 3.10 -2.99 12.31
N LEU A 91 2.16 -3.93 12.23
CA LEU A 91 2.22 -5.19 12.99
C LEU A 91 3.44 -6.03 12.62
N SER A 92 3.74 -6.15 11.32
CA SER A 92 4.91 -6.88 10.82
C SER A 92 6.21 -6.25 11.32
N LEU A 93 6.33 -4.93 11.30
CA LEU A 93 7.50 -4.22 11.84
C LEU A 93 7.68 -4.48 13.34
N ILE A 94 6.60 -4.32 14.11
CA ILE A 94 6.65 -4.54 15.57
C ILE A 94 6.97 -5.99 15.87
N ALA A 95 6.28 -6.95 15.24
CA ALA A 95 6.46 -8.37 15.48
C ALA A 95 7.88 -8.83 15.10
N ASN A 96 8.38 -8.45 13.92
CA ASN A 96 9.69 -8.88 13.45
C ASN A 96 10.87 -8.27 14.23
N ILE A 97 10.66 -7.16 14.95
CA ILE A 97 11.69 -6.57 15.83
C ILE A 97 11.51 -7.07 17.28
N THR A 98 10.28 -7.06 17.78
CA THR A 98 9.98 -7.32 19.19
C THR A 98 10.03 -8.80 19.53
N ILE A 99 9.57 -9.69 18.64
CA ILE A 99 9.56 -11.13 18.92
C ILE A 99 10.99 -11.68 19.05
N PRO A 100 11.95 -11.39 18.14
CA PRO A 100 13.32 -11.89 18.30
C PRO A 100 13.99 -11.35 19.56
N VAL A 101 13.84 -10.06 19.86
CA VAL A 101 14.40 -9.45 21.08
C VAL A 101 13.76 -10.04 22.33
N GLY A 102 12.43 -10.15 22.35
CA GLY A 102 11.69 -10.74 23.47
C GLY A 102 12.07 -12.20 23.70
N PHE A 103 12.24 -12.98 22.61
CA PHE A 103 12.72 -14.35 22.68
C PHE A 103 14.13 -14.43 23.29
N LEU A 104 15.06 -13.55 22.88
CA LEU A 104 16.42 -13.50 23.45
C LEU A 104 16.41 -13.13 24.93
N VAL A 105 15.55 -12.17 25.33
CA VAL A 105 15.39 -11.78 26.74
C VAL A 105 14.86 -12.95 27.57
N ILE A 106 13.81 -13.62 27.10
CA ILE A 106 13.22 -14.79 27.76
C ILE A 106 14.26 -15.91 27.86
N LEU A 107 14.96 -16.21 26.77
CA LEU A 107 16.00 -17.24 26.73
C LEU A 107 17.13 -16.94 27.74
N ASN A 108 17.55 -15.68 27.86
CA ASN A 108 18.54 -15.27 28.85
C ASN A 108 18.02 -15.32 30.29
N GLN A 109 16.71 -15.12 30.52
CA GLN A 109 16.11 -15.30 31.85
C GLN A 109 16.06 -16.77 32.29
N PHE A 110 15.75 -17.70 31.37
CA PHE A 110 15.67 -19.12 31.69
C PHE A 110 17.03 -19.82 31.68
N PHE A 111 17.96 -19.37 30.83
CA PHE A 111 19.29 -19.95 30.68
C PHE A 111 20.36 -18.84 30.67
N PRO A 112 20.76 -18.37 31.87
CA PRO A 112 21.75 -17.31 31.99
C PRO A 112 23.10 -17.75 31.40
N GLY A 113 23.68 -16.93 30.53
CA GLY A 113 24.97 -17.21 29.89
C GLY A 113 24.91 -18.07 28.63
N THR A 114 23.75 -18.61 28.24
CA THR A 114 23.62 -19.40 26.99
C THR A 114 23.91 -18.58 25.74
N VAL A 115 23.50 -17.31 25.72
CA VAL A 115 23.83 -16.40 24.61
C VAL A 115 25.34 -16.21 24.53
N GLN A 116 26.01 -15.98 25.66
CA GLN A 116 27.45 -15.75 25.70
C GLN A 116 28.25 -17.03 25.37
N ALA A 117 27.83 -18.19 25.88
CA ALA A 117 28.40 -19.48 25.53
C ALA A 117 28.23 -19.82 24.04
N LEU A 118 27.10 -19.43 23.44
CA LEU A 118 26.88 -19.56 22.00
C LEU A 118 27.82 -18.64 21.19
N PHE A 119 28.05 -17.42 21.67
CA PHE A 119 29.03 -16.50 21.08
C PHE A 119 30.46 -17.06 21.17
N ASP A 120 30.84 -17.60 22.32
CA ASP A 120 32.16 -18.17 22.55
C ASP A 120 32.39 -19.45 21.73
N TYR A 121 31.34 -20.27 21.55
CA TYR A 121 31.39 -21.49 20.74
C TYR A 121 31.41 -21.23 19.24
N ALA A 122 30.56 -20.34 18.73
CA ALA A 122 30.44 -20.06 17.30
C ALA A 122 31.60 -19.20 16.77
N GLY A 123 32.21 -18.38 17.63
CA GLY A 123 33.21 -17.40 17.24
C GLY A 123 32.60 -16.13 16.67
N VAL A 124 33.35 -15.04 16.78
CA VAL A 124 32.90 -13.68 16.44
C VAL A 124 32.51 -13.55 14.96
N GLU A 125 33.27 -14.17 14.05
CA GLU A 125 33.02 -14.07 12.60
C GLU A 125 31.70 -14.74 12.20
N ALA A 126 31.42 -15.94 12.72
CA ALA A 126 30.17 -16.65 12.43
C ALA A 126 28.96 -15.90 13.00
N MET A 127 29.10 -15.29 14.19
CA MET A 127 28.04 -14.48 14.78
C MET A 127 27.76 -13.20 13.99
N LEU A 128 28.81 -12.49 13.58
CA LEU A 128 28.64 -11.31 12.71
C LEU A 128 27.99 -11.69 11.38
N GLY A 129 28.39 -12.82 10.79
CA GLY A 129 27.75 -13.37 9.60
C GLY A 129 26.27 -13.68 9.80
N GLY A 130 25.91 -14.32 10.93
CA GLY A 130 24.53 -14.62 11.29
C GLY A 130 23.67 -13.38 11.51
N ILE A 131 24.21 -12.38 12.23
CA ILE A 131 23.53 -11.08 12.44
C ILE A 131 23.33 -10.35 11.11
N ALA A 132 24.35 -10.33 10.25
CA ALA A 132 24.26 -9.72 8.93
C ALA A 132 23.19 -10.40 8.07
N ALA A 133 23.15 -11.73 8.06
CA ALA A 133 22.13 -12.49 7.34
C ALA A 133 20.71 -12.20 7.88
N ALA A 134 20.54 -12.18 9.21
CA ALA A 134 19.27 -11.83 9.85
C ALA A 134 18.83 -10.41 9.51
N ALA A 135 19.77 -9.45 9.51
CA ALA A 135 19.51 -8.07 9.12
C ALA A 135 19.05 -7.97 7.65
N VAL A 136 19.68 -8.70 6.73
CA VAL A 136 19.26 -8.75 5.32
C VAL A 136 17.85 -9.34 5.19
N ILE A 137 17.53 -10.42 5.90
CA ILE A 137 16.19 -11.02 5.89
C ILE A 137 15.15 -10.02 6.42
N LEU A 138 15.45 -9.34 7.53
CA LEU A 138 14.58 -8.30 8.08
C LEU A 138 14.36 -7.16 7.08
N LEU A 139 15.42 -6.69 6.42
CA LEU A 139 15.31 -5.66 5.38
C LEU A 139 14.42 -6.13 4.22
N LEU A 140 14.52 -7.40 3.79
CA LEU A 140 13.67 -7.97 2.75
C LEU A 140 12.19 -8.07 3.19
N LEU A 141 11.92 -8.41 4.45
CA LEU A 141 10.57 -8.48 5.01
C LEU A 141 9.93 -7.08 5.13
N ILE A 142 10.71 -6.10 5.58
CA ILE A 142 10.28 -4.69 5.64
C ILE A 142 10.02 -4.19 4.22
N TRP A 143 10.91 -4.50 3.28
CA TRP A 143 10.77 -4.15 1.88
C TRP A 143 9.50 -4.74 1.26
N TYR A 144 9.22 -6.02 1.52
CA TYR A 144 8.01 -6.69 1.07
C TYR A 144 6.74 -6.00 1.59
N SER A 145 6.72 -5.70 2.90
CA SER A 145 5.59 -5.04 3.55
C SER A 145 5.37 -3.62 3.00
N TYR A 146 6.45 -2.87 2.81
CA TYR A 146 6.44 -1.55 2.20
C TYR A 146 5.92 -1.57 0.76
N ALA A 147 6.34 -2.55 -0.06
CA ALA A 147 5.85 -2.71 -1.42
C ALA A 147 4.32 -2.93 -1.46
N GLY A 148 3.77 -3.72 -0.54
CA GLY A 148 2.32 -3.96 -0.42
C GLY A 148 1.53 -2.69 -0.10
N VAL A 149 2.01 -1.87 0.84
CA VAL A 149 1.38 -0.57 1.17
C VAL A 149 1.40 0.38 -0.04
N PHE A 150 2.51 0.45 -0.77
CA PHE A 150 2.60 1.28 -1.97
C PHE A 150 1.60 0.86 -3.05
N GLN A 151 1.38 -0.44 -3.23
CA GLN A 151 0.42 -0.96 -4.19
C GLN A 151 -1.02 -0.65 -3.81
N ALA A 152 -1.39 -0.92 -2.55
CA ALA A 152 -2.71 -0.58 -2.04
C ALA A 152 -3.01 0.92 -2.18
N ARG A 153 -2.00 1.75 -1.91
CA ARG A 153 -2.07 3.21 -2.04
C ARG A 153 -2.23 3.64 -3.50
N ASP A 154 -1.49 3.05 -4.43
CA ASP A 154 -1.60 3.35 -5.86
C ASP A 154 -3.00 3.00 -6.41
N ILE A 155 -3.56 1.84 -6.02
CA ILE A 155 -4.94 1.46 -6.40
C ILE A 155 -5.97 2.46 -5.83
N SER A 156 -5.85 2.80 -4.55
CA SER A 156 -6.74 3.76 -3.87
C SER A 156 -6.72 5.13 -4.56
N HIS A 157 -5.53 5.64 -4.92
CA HIS A 157 -5.42 6.91 -5.62
C HIS A 157 -5.95 6.85 -7.06
N LEU A 158 -5.75 5.74 -7.79
CA LEU A 158 -6.32 5.59 -9.12
C LEU A 158 -7.86 5.57 -9.07
N ALA A 159 -8.44 4.91 -8.06
CA ALA A 159 -9.88 4.95 -7.82
C ALA A 159 -10.38 6.37 -7.47
N ALA A 160 -9.65 7.10 -6.63
CA ALA A 160 -9.97 8.49 -6.29
C ALA A 160 -9.89 9.42 -7.51
N ILE A 161 -8.87 9.26 -8.37
CA ILE A 161 -8.73 10.02 -9.62
C ILE A 161 -9.89 9.71 -10.58
N ALA A 162 -10.30 8.44 -10.68
CA ALA A 162 -11.44 8.06 -11.53
C ALA A 162 -12.76 8.69 -11.05
N ALA A 163 -12.99 8.71 -9.73
CA ALA A 163 -14.15 9.37 -9.13
C ALA A 163 -14.11 10.89 -9.32
N ALA A 164 -12.96 11.52 -9.09
CA ALA A 164 -12.79 12.97 -9.27
C ALA A 164 -13.03 13.41 -10.73
N ARG A 165 -12.56 12.62 -11.71
CA ARG A 165 -12.81 12.89 -13.13
C ARG A 165 -14.30 12.82 -13.50
N ARG A 166 -15.08 11.97 -12.84
CA ARG A 166 -16.55 11.93 -13.04
C ARG A 166 -17.24 13.12 -12.41
N GLY A 167 -16.83 13.51 -11.20
CA GLY A 167 -17.35 14.71 -10.54
C GLY A 167 -17.09 15.98 -11.36
N ALA A 168 -15.89 16.10 -11.95
CA ALA A 168 -15.56 17.21 -12.84
C ALA A 168 -16.39 17.21 -14.15
N SER A 169 -16.63 16.04 -14.75
CA SER A 169 -17.49 15.94 -15.94
C SER A 169 -18.96 16.25 -15.65
N ALA A 170 -19.45 15.94 -14.44
CA ALA A 170 -20.81 16.32 -14.03
C ALA A 170 -20.94 17.83 -13.78
N SER A 171 -19.91 18.50 -13.26
CA SER A 171 -19.90 19.96 -13.09
C SER A 171 -19.73 20.72 -14.42
N ASP A 172 -19.06 20.14 -15.41
CA ASP A 172 -18.90 20.76 -16.73
C ASP A 172 -20.18 20.68 -17.58
N ASP A 173 -21.05 19.69 -17.37
CA ASP A 173 -22.34 19.55 -18.07
C ASP A 173 -23.44 20.49 -17.50
N GLU A 174 -23.26 21.04 -16.29
CA GLU A 174 -24.17 22.05 -15.71
C GLU A 174 -23.74 23.50 -16.04
N GLY A 175 -22.70 23.68 -16.85
CA GLY A 175 -21.98 24.95 -17.05
C GLY A 175 -22.33 25.80 -18.27
N HIS A 176 -23.52 25.67 -18.87
CA HIS A 176 -24.10 26.72 -19.74
C HIS A 176 -25.19 27.49 -18.99
N GLY A 177 -24.81 28.08 -17.86
CA GLY A 177 -25.64 28.98 -17.06
C GLY A 177 -24.77 30.11 -16.53
N ASN A 178 -24.94 31.29 -17.11
CA ASN A 178 -24.32 32.55 -16.71
C ASN A 178 -24.52 32.82 -15.21
N GLY A 179 -23.46 33.08 -14.45
CA GLY A 179 -23.55 33.45 -13.04
C GLY A 179 -22.22 33.42 -12.32
N ASP A 180 -21.50 34.55 -12.35
CA ASP A 180 -20.52 34.92 -11.33
C ASP A 180 -21.06 34.58 -9.93
N GLU A 181 -20.35 33.77 -9.14
CA GLU A 181 -20.11 33.93 -7.69
C GLU A 181 -19.14 32.83 -7.23
N ALA A 182 -17.83 33.09 -7.35
CA ALA A 182 -16.80 32.25 -6.73
C ALA A 182 -16.76 32.54 -5.21
N GLY A 183 -17.54 31.80 -4.43
CA GLY A 183 -17.43 31.76 -2.97
C GLY A 183 -16.14 31.05 -2.52
N PRO A 184 -15.46 31.52 -1.47
CA PRO A 184 -14.16 30.99 -1.05
C PRO A 184 -14.28 29.59 -0.46
N LEU A 185 -13.36 28.71 -0.88
CA LEU A 185 -13.21 27.34 -0.40
C LEU A 185 -13.01 27.32 1.12
N GLU A 186 -14.03 26.93 1.89
CA GLU A 186 -13.87 26.61 3.30
C GLU A 186 -12.87 25.46 3.45
N ALA A 187 -11.80 25.77 4.17
CA ALA A 187 -10.77 24.84 4.55
C ALA A 187 -11.37 23.71 5.39
N VAL A 188 -11.35 22.49 4.85
CA VAL A 188 -11.64 21.28 5.62
C VAL A 188 -10.47 21.08 6.60
N GLU A 189 -10.71 21.39 7.87
CA GLU A 189 -9.79 21.08 8.97
C GLU A 189 -9.53 19.56 9.03
N PRO A 190 -8.27 19.12 9.23
CA PRO A 190 -8.00 17.73 9.56
C PRO A 190 -8.31 17.49 11.04
N LEU A 191 -9.37 16.73 11.32
CA LEU A 191 -9.63 16.19 12.66
C LEU A 191 -8.48 15.25 13.06
N LEU A 192 -7.79 15.65 14.13
CA LEU A 192 -6.83 14.87 14.91
C LEU A 192 -7.50 13.68 15.60
#